data_AF-A0A7C1T1T4-F1
#
_entry.id   AF-A0A7C1T1T4-F1
#
_cell.length_a   1.000
_cell.length_b   1.000
_cell.length_c   1.000
_cell.angle_alpha   90.00
_cell.angle_beta   90.00
_cell.angle_gamma   90.00
#
_symmetry.space_group_name_H-M   'P 1'
#
loop_
_entity.id
_entity.type
_entity.pdbx_description
1 polymer ?
#
loop_
_entity_poly.entity_id
_entity_poly.type
_entity_poly.pdbx_seq_one_letter_code
_entity_poly.pdbx_strand_id
1 'polypeptide(L)'
;MVYRSVPYIRFAYPTAKVESIGNPFIAEKTLNQLLEAKSINSFKTLVNSYKDFNVDGENAEDIQRSLDLNMINSVETLKEESPKSLREFYDRFVEFLDSYNLKNFLKAKVKGLDLDIIPFSRDFRRIVDLIKTADKEDIPKILGEFGLDISIDTDPI
;
A
#
# COMPACT_ATOMS: atom_id res chain seq x y z
N MET A 1 -30.57 -7.30 30.54
CA MET A 1 -30.78 -7.03 29.10
C MET A 1 -29.41 -6.77 28.49
N VAL A 2 -28.96 -7.66 27.60
CA VAL A 2 -27.57 -7.78 27.13
C VAL A 2 -27.29 -6.72 26.05
N TYR A 3 -26.54 -5.68 26.39
CA TYR A 3 -26.04 -4.68 25.44
C TYR A 3 -24.52 -4.52 25.61
N ARG A 4 -23.76 -5.56 25.23
CA ARG A 4 -22.29 -5.47 25.08
C ARG A 4 -21.72 -6.26 23.89
N SER A 5 -22.55 -6.85 23.03
CA SER A 5 -22.11 -7.74 21.94
C SER A 5 -22.09 -7.11 20.54
N VAL A 6 -22.66 -5.92 20.35
CA VAL A 6 -22.86 -5.32 19.01
C VAL A 6 -21.55 -4.92 18.29
N PRO A 7 -20.49 -4.41 18.96
CA PRO A 7 -19.25 -4.08 18.27
C PRO A 7 -18.55 -5.33 17.72
N TYR A 8 -18.40 -6.38 18.53
CA TYR A 8 -17.68 -7.60 18.17
C TYR A 8 -18.30 -8.32 16.95
N ILE A 9 -19.63 -8.36 16.84
CA ILE A 9 -20.30 -9.01 15.71
C ILE A 9 -19.96 -8.31 14.37
N ARG A 10 -19.80 -6.98 14.38
CA ARG A 10 -19.51 -6.20 13.16
C ARG A 10 -18.11 -6.42 12.61
N PHE A 11 -17.17 -6.79 13.48
CA PHE A 11 -15.78 -7.10 13.10
C PHE A 11 -15.53 -8.60 12.95
N ALA A 12 -16.39 -9.47 13.47
CA ALA A 12 -16.23 -10.92 13.36
C ALA A 12 -16.09 -11.40 11.92
N TYR A 13 -16.90 -10.87 10.99
CA TYR A 13 -16.83 -11.26 9.58
C TYR A 13 -15.54 -10.74 8.89
N PRO A 14 -15.19 -9.44 8.95
CA PRO A 14 -13.90 -8.97 8.44
C PRO A 14 -12.69 -9.68 9.05
N THR A 15 -12.69 -9.94 10.36
CA THR A 15 -11.60 -10.66 11.03
C THR A 15 -11.49 -12.09 10.52
N ALA A 16 -12.60 -12.83 10.45
CA ALA A 16 -12.60 -14.19 9.90
C ALA A 16 -12.16 -14.20 8.43
N LYS A 17 -12.52 -13.17 7.66
CA LYS A 17 -12.06 -13.03 6.27
C LYS A 17 -10.55 -12.83 6.20
N VAL A 18 -9.99 -11.91 6.98
CA VAL A 18 -8.53 -11.69 7.07
C VAL A 18 -7.80 -12.97 7.46
N GLU A 19 -8.30 -13.68 8.47
CA GLU A 19 -7.74 -14.97 8.90
C GLU A 19 -7.84 -16.03 7.79
N SER A 20 -8.92 -16.04 7.00
CA SER A 20 -9.10 -16.96 5.88
C SER A 20 -8.21 -16.66 4.68
N ILE A 21 -7.88 -15.38 4.44
CA ILE A 21 -6.87 -14.97 3.45
C ILE A 21 -5.50 -15.46 3.94
N GLY A 22 -5.19 -15.18 5.21
CA GLY A 22 -3.94 -15.59 5.84
C GLY A 22 -2.70 -15.04 5.15
N ASN A 23 -1.53 -15.53 5.53
CA ASN A 23 -0.32 -15.31 4.77
C ASN A 23 0.62 -16.52 4.94
N PRO A 24 0.77 -17.36 3.89
CA PRO A 24 1.59 -18.58 3.98
C PRO A 24 3.08 -18.27 4.21
N PHE A 25 3.52 -17.05 3.87
CA PHE A 25 4.90 -16.60 3.98
C PHE A 25 5.29 -16.13 5.40
N ILE A 26 4.38 -16.22 6.37
CA ILE A 26 4.74 -16.05 7.80
C ILE A 26 5.48 -17.29 8.33
N ALA A 27 5.25 -18.46 7.71
CA ALA A 27 5.86 -19.71 8.15
C ALA A 27 7.31 -19.84 7.65
N GLU A 28 8.23 -20.14 8.57
CA GLU A 28 9.66 -20.33 8.27
C GLU A 28 9.90 -21.37 7.17
N LYS A 29 9.16 -22.50 7.21
CA LYS A 29 9.25 -23.56 6.19
C LYS A 29 8.99 -23.01 4.79
N THR A 30 7.97 -22.16 4.64
CA THR A 30 7.58 -21.58 3.36
C THR A 30 8.60 -20.55 2.89
N LEU A 31 9.16 -19.75 3.81
CA LEU A 31 10.26 -18.84 3.48
C LEU A 31 11.51 -19.59 3.02
N ASN A 32 11.87 -20.69 3.68
CA ASN A 32 13.00 -21.52 3.28
C ASN A 32 12.82 -22.11 1.87
N GLN A 33 11.59 -22.52 1.51
CA GLN A 33 11.28 -22.97 0.15
C GLN A 33 11.45 -21.85 -0.89
N LEU A 34 11.09 -20.61 -0.56
CA LEU A 34 11.34 -19.47 -1.46
C LEU A 34 12.82 -19.18 -1.63
N LEU A 35 13.63 -19.32 -0.57
CA LEU A 35 15.08 -19.12 -0.62
C LEU A 35 15.79 -20.15 -1.53
N GLU A 36 15.20 -21.32 -1.72
CA GLU A 36 15.72 -22.34 -2.64
C GLU A 36 15.46 -22.02 -4.12
N ALA A 37 14.69 -20.98 -4.43
CA ALA A 37 14.40 -20.56 -5.80
C ALA A 37 15.69 -20.08 -6.51
N LYS A 38 16.04 -20.74 -7.61
CA LYS A 38 17.27 -20.47 -8.37
C LYS A 38 17.10 -19.48 -9.53
N SER A 39 15.87 -19.03 -9.76
CA SER A 39 15.51 -18.11 -10.83
C SER A 39 14.23 -17.34 -10.50
N ILE A 40 14.05 -16.21 -11.17
CA ILE A 40 12.80 -15.43 -11.13
C ILE A 40 11.59 -16.30 -11.49
N ASN A 41 11.68 -17.12 -12.53
CA ASN A 41 10.56 -17.98 -12.95
C ASN A 41 10.21 -19.04 -11.91
N SER A 42 11.21 -19.65 -11.25
CA SER A 42 10.96 -20.58 -10.14
C SER A 42 10.34 -19.87 -8.94
N PHE A 43 10.77 -18.65 -8.62
CA PHE A 43 10.17 -17.85 -7.56
C PHE A 43 8.71 -17.54 -7.85
N LYS A 44 8.38 -17.04 -9.06
CA LYS A 44 7.00 -16.78 -9.49
C LYS A 44 6.13 -18.03 -9.41
N THR A 45 6.65 -19.16 -9.89
CA THR A 45 5.93 -20.44 -9.85
C THR A 45 5.62 -20.88 -8.41
N LEU A 46 6.57 -20.72 -7.48
CA LEU A 46 6.38 -21.03 -6.07
C LEU A 46 5.35 -20.09 -5.43
N VAL A 47 5.44 -18.78 -5.67
CA VAL A 47 4.49 -17.82 -5.12
C VAL A 47 3.08 -18.04 -5.66
N ASN A 48 2.93 -18.25 -6.97
CA ASN A 48 1.64 -18.50 -7.63
C ASN A 48 1.06 -19.89 -7.35
N SER A 49 1.81 -20.77 -6.66
CA SER A 49 1.27 -22.04 -6.15
C SER A 49 0.35 -21.83 -4.95
N TYR A 50 0.47 -20.69 -4.27
CA TYR A 50 -0.41 -20.31 -3.17
C TYR A 50 -1.69 -19.69 -3.69
N LYS A 51 -2.79 -20.00 -3.01
CA LYS A 51 -4.11 -19.46 -3.33
C LYS A 51 -4.09 -17.93 -3.22
N ASP A 52 -4.83 -17.27 -4.12
CA ASP A 52 -5.04 -15.82 -4.14
C ASP A 52 -3.79 -14.99 -4.54
N PHE A 53 -2.69 -15.64 -4.94
CA PHE A 53 -1.52 -14.99 -5.54
C PHE A 53 -1.52 -15.14 -7.06
N ASN A 54 -1.34 -14.02 -7.77
CA ASN A 54 -1.07 -13.99 -9.19
C ASN A 54 0.01 -12.95 -9.48
N VAL A 55 1.25 -13.38 -9.40
CA VAL A 55 2.46 -12.55 -9.54
C VAL A 55 3.06 -12.74 -10.92
N ASP A 56 3.27 -11.63 -11.61
CA ASP A 56 3.96 -11.61 -12.90
C ASP A 56 5.03 -10.51 -12.97
N GLY A 57 5.91 -10.59 -13.97
CA GLY A 57 7.04 -9.68 -14.14
C GLY A 57 8.27 -10.36 -14.72
N GLU A 58 9.12 -9.58 -15.41
CA GLU A 58 10.35 -10.09 -16.02
C GLU A 58 11.58 -9.90 -15.13
N ASN A 59 11.56 -8.86 -14.29
CA ASN A 59 12.61 -8.51 -13.35
C ASN A 59 12.08 -8.40 -11.91
N ALA A 60 12.98 -8.15 -10.95
CA ALA A 60 12.62 -8.07 -9.54
C ALA A 60 11.68 -6.88 -9.22
N GLU A 61 11.81 -5.76 -9.93
CA GLU A 61 10.96 -4.59 -9.75
C GLU A 61 9.52 -4.88 -10.19
N ASP A 62 9.34 -5.52 -11.34
CA ASP A 62 8.02 -5.89 -11.85
C ASP A 62 7.31 -6.87 -10.91
N ILE A 63 8.06 -7.85 -10.39
CA ILE A 63 7.56 -8.84 -9.43
C ILE A 63 7.14 -8.16 -8.13
N GLN A 64 7.97 -7.25 -7.59
CA GLN A 64 7.63 -6.50 -6.39
C GLN A 64 6.37 -5.67 -6.62
N ARG A 65 6.27 -4.98 -7.76
CA ARG A 65 5.07 -4.21 -8.12
C ARG A 65 3.83 -5.10 -8.22
N SER A 66 3.96 -6.29 -8.80
CA SER A 66 2.86 -7.25 -8.89
C SER A 66 2.44 -7.80 -7.52
N LEU A 67 3.39 -8.02 -6.60
CA LEU A 67 3.11 -8.39 -5.22
C LEU A 67 2.40 -7.26 -4.45
N ASP A 68 2.85 -6.03 -4.62
CA ASP A 68 2.22 -4.86 -3.99
C ASP A 68 0.78 -4.71 -4.49
N LEU A 69 0.53 -4.86 -5.79
CA LEU A 69 -0.82 -4.85 -6.36
C LEU A 69 -1.72 -5.96 -5.79
N ASN A 70 -1.19 -7.17 -5.60
CA ASN A 70 -1.95 -8.25 -4.94
C ASN A 70 -2.31 -7.89 -3.48
N MET A 71 -1.40 -7.25 -2.74
CA MET A 71 -1.69 -6.75 -1.39
C MET A 71 -2.79 -5.69 -1.43
N ILE A 72 -2.69 -4.70 -2.32
CA ILE A 72 -3.70 -3.63 -2.44
C ILE A 72 -5.08 -4.19 -2.84
N ASN A 73 -5.14 -5.15 -3.75
CA ASN A 73 -6.39 -5.83 -4.10
C ASN A 73 -7.02 -6.55 -2.90
N SER A 74 -6.19 -7.16 -2.04
CA SER A 74 -6.65 -7.80 -0.80
C SER A 74 -7.20 -6.76 0.17
N VAL A 75 -6.56 -5.61 0.30
CA VAL A 75 -7.01 -4.48 1.13
C VAL A 75 -8.34 -3.92 0.62
N GLU A 76 -8.50 -3.70 -0.69
CA GLU A 76 -9.76 -3.22 -1.27
C GLU A 76 -10.90 -4.24 -1.10
N THR A 77 -10.61 -5.54 -1.27
CA THR A 77 -11.60 -6.61 -1.00
C THR A 77 -12.08 -6.55 0.46
N LEU A 78 -11.15 -6.41 1.41
CA LEU A 78 -11.47 -6.31 2.83
C LEU A 78 -12.26 -5.04 3.15
N LYS A 79 -11.96 -3.92 2.48
CA LYS A 79 -12.69 -2.66 2.61
C LYS A 79 -14.12 -2.77 2.11
N GLU A 80 -14.35 -3.46 1.01
CA GLU A 80 -15.70 -3.71 0.47
C GLU A 80 -16.53 -4.63 1.38
N GLU A 81 -15.88 -5.64 1.95
CA GLU A 81 -16.48 -6.62 2.85
C GLU A 81 -16.66 -6.11 4.29
N SER A 82 -16.05 -4.96 4.62
CA SER A 82 -16.10 -4.35 5.95
C SER A 82 -17.23 -3.35 6.13
N PRO A 83 -17.62 -3.05 7.39
CA PRO A 83 -18.55 -1.96 7.68
C PRO A 83 -18.10 -0.63 7.05
N LYS A 84 -19.05 0.13 6.48
CA LYS A 84 -18.76 1.41 5.80
C LYS A 84 -17.98 2.41 6.67
N SER A 85 -18.14 2.35 8.00
CA SER A 85 -17.42 3.17 8.96
C SER A 85 -15.91 2.95 8.97
N LEU A 86 -15.41 1.83 8.42
CA LEU A 86 -13.99 1.52 8.32
C LEU A 86 -13.37 1.92 6.98
N ARG A 87 -14.15 2.39 6.02
CA ARG A 87 -13.62 2.73 4.69
C ARG A 87 -12.51 3.75 4.77
N GLU A 88 -12.69 4.79 5.58
CA GLU A 88 -11.68 5.80 5.82
C GLU A 88 -10.39 5.19 6.41
N PHE A 89 -10.48 4.22 7.32
CA PHE A 89 -9.29 3.53 7.83
C PHE A 89 -8.52 2.85 6.70
N TYR A 90 -9.19 2.13 5.80
CA TYR A 90 -8.54 1.47 4.68
C TYR A 90 -7.94 2.48 3.69
N ASP A 91 -8.64 3.58 3.40
CA ASP A 91 -8.14 4.67 2.56
C ASP A 91 -6.84 5.25 3.14
N ARG A 92 -6.83 5.55 4.45
CA ARG A 92 -5.65 6.04 5.17
C ARG A 92 -4.53 5.00 5.27
N PHE A 93 -4.86 3.72 5.36
CA PHE A 93 -3.87 2.66 5.36
C PHE A 93 -3.13 2.58 4.01
N VAL A 94 -3.86 2.70 2.88
CA VAL A 94 -3.23 2.74 1.56
C VAL A 94 -2.36 4.00 1.38
N GLU A 95 -2.83 5.17 1.85
CA GLU A 95 -1.99 6.38 1.89
C GLU A 95 -0.74 6.20 2.74
N PHE A 96 -0.84 5.53 3.89
CA PHE A 96 0.29 5.22 4.74
C PHE A 96 1.35 4.38 4.01
N LEU A 97 0.93 3.37 3.24
CA LEU A 97 1.84 2.55 2.43
C LEU A 97 2.57 3.38 1.36
N ASP A 98 1.89 4.34 0.73
CA ASP A 98 2.51 5.22 -0.26
C ASP A 98 3.38 6.33 0.34
N SER A 99 3.22 6.66 1.63
CA SER A 99 3.82 7.84 2.26
C SER A 99 5.34 7.92 2.10
N TYR A 100 6.03 6.77 2.17
CA TYR A 100 7.48 6.71 1.98
C TYR A 100 7.90 7.08 0.55
N ASN A 101 7.17 6.54 -0.43
CA ASN A 101 7.43 6.82 -1.84
C ASN A 101 7.09 8.27 -2.20
N LEU A 102 5.97 8.79 -1.67
CA LEU A 102 5.61 10.20 -1.84
C LEU A 102 6.69 11.13 -1.26
N LYS A 103 7.19 10.86 -0.05
CA LYS A 103 8.30 11.62 0.55
C LYS A 103 9.55 11.63 -0.31
N ASN A 104 9.92 10.47 -0.88
CA ASN A 104 11.09 10.37 -1.74
C ASN A 104 10.90 11.09 -3.07
N PHE A 105 9.72 11.00 -3.67
CA PHE A 105 9.33 11.76 -4.86
C PHE A 105 9.42 13.27 -4.64
N LEU A 106 8.87 13.79 -3.53
CA LEU A 106 8.96 15.20 -3.18
C LEU A 106 10.42 15.66 -3.03
N LYS A 107 11.25 14.86 -2.32
CA LYS A 107 12.69 15.15 -2.20
C LYS A 107 13.40 15.17 -3.54
N ALA A 108 13.09 14.24 -4.44
CA ALA A 108 13.66 14.18 -5.78
C ALA A 108 13.28 15.44 -6.58
N LYS A 109 11.98 15.79 -6.60
CA LYS A 109 11.47 16.98 -7.28
C LYS A 109 12.13 18.27 -6.77
N VAL A 110 12.27 18.44 -5.44
CA VAL A 110 12.97 19.59 -4.84
C VAL A 110 14.44 19.65 -5.26
N LYS A 111 15.10 18.50 -5.44
CA LYS A 111 16.48 18.41 -5.95
C LYS A 111 16.58 18.58 -7.47
N GLY A 112 15.46 18.70 -8.18
CA GLY A 112 15.44 18.75 -9.65
C GLY A 112 15.74 17.40 -10.30
N LEU A 113 15.47 16.29 -9.60
CA LEU A 113 15.56 14.94 -10.13
C LEU A 113 14.16 14.47 -10.53
N ASP A 114 14.07 13.77 -11.65
CA ASP A 114 12.86 13.09 -12.05
C ASP A 114 12.82 11.69 -11.42
N LEU A 115 11.82 11.46 -10.58
CA LEU A 115 11.48 10.16 -10.03
C LEU A 115 10.06 9.82 -10.46
N ASP A 116 9.89 8.73 -11.19
CA ASP A 116 8.55 8.23 -11.49
C ASP A 116 8.08 7.32 -10.37
N ILE A 117 6.90 7.62 -9.84
CA ILE A 117 6.21 6.78 -8.86
C ILE A 117 4.77 6.60 -9.30
N ILE A 118 4.21 5.43 -8.98
CA ILE A 118 2.81 5.11 -9.22
C ILE A 118 2.18 4.79 -7.87
N PRO A 119 1.56 5.79 -7.20
CA PRO A 119 0.89 5.58 -5.93
C PRO A 119 -0.29 4.61 -6.07
N PHE A 120 -0.53 3.83 -5.03
CA PHE A 120 -1.70 2.98 -4.89
C PHE A 120 -2.95 3.81 -4.55
N SER A 121 -2.79 4.81 -3.70
CA SER A 121 -3.86 5.70 -3.25
C SER A 121 -4.27 6.66 -4.38
N ARG A 122 -5.58 6.85 -4.51
CA ARG A 122 -6.14 7.78 -5.51
C ARG A 122 -5.71 9.22 -5.24
N ASP A 123 -5.72 9.62 -3.97
CA ASP A 123 -5.40 11.01 -3.60
C ASP A 123 -3.92 11.30 -3.83
N PHE A 124 -3.03 10.37 -3.49
CA PHE A 124 -1.60 10.56 -3.72
C PHE A 124 -1.26 10.50 -5.21
N ARG A 125 -1.98 9.70 -6.00
CA ARG A 125 -1.85 9.74 -7.47
C ARG A 125 -2.16 11.14 -8.01
N ARG A 126 -3.25 11.77 -7.55
CA ARG A 126 -3.60 13.14 -7.93
C ARG A 126 -2.52 14.14 -7.50
N ILE A 127 -1.98 14.01 -6.29
CA ILE A 127 -0.87 14.86 -5.80
C ILE A 127 0.35 14.71 -6.71
N VAL A 128 0.75 13.48 -7.02
CA VAL A 128 1.91 13.19 -7.88
C VAL A 128 1.71 13.77 -9.27
N ASP A 129 0.54 13.58 -9.88
CA ASP A 129 0.24 14.10 -11.22
C ASP A 129 0.31 15.63 -11.27
N LEU A 130 -0.20 16.32 -10.25
CA LEU A 130 -0.09 17.78 -10.14
C LEU A 130 1.36 18.25 -9.96
N ILE A 131 2.12 17.58 -9.10
CA ILE A 131 3.51 17.95 -8.79
C ILE A 131 4.46 17.65 -9.95
N LYS A 132 4.20 16.60 -10.75
CA LYS A 132 5.00 16.29 -11.93
C LYS A 132 5.12 17.49 -12.86
N THR A 133 4.03 18.22 -13.07
CA THR A 133 3.98 19.40 -13.95
C THR A 133 4.23 20.74 -13.24
N ALA A 134 4.29 20.76 -11.91
CA ALA A 134 4.45 21.99 -11.14
C ALA A 134 5.91 22.41 -10.99
N ASP A 135 6.11 23.72 -10.83
CA ASP A 135 7.36 24.31 -10.36
C ASP A 135 7.52 24.09 -8.85
N LYS A 136 8.75 24.20 -8.35
CA LYS A 136 9.07 23.87 -6.94
C LYS A 136 8.34 24.76 -5.96
N GLU A 137 8.11 26.01 -6.35
CA GLU A 137 7.46 27.06 -5.57
C GLU A 137 5.98 26.78 -5.35
N ASP A 138 5.33 26.03 -6.24
CA ASP A 138 3.91 25.69 -6.17
C ASP A 138 3.63 24.42 -5.35
N ILE A 139 4.65 23.59 -5.09
CA ILE A 139 4.53 22.33 -4.36
C ILE A 139 3.87 22.51 -2.97
N PRO A 140 4.27 23.49 -2.13
CA PRO A 140 3.64 23.70 -0.83
C PRO A 140 2.15 24.02 -0.92
N LYS A 141 1.76 24.82 -1.93
CA LYS A 141 0.36 25.16 -2.16
C LYS A 141 -0.45 23.93 -2.57
N ILE A 142 0.08 23.11 -3.49
CA ILE A 142 -0.56 21.86 -3.91
C ILE A 142 -0.74 20.94 -2.70
N LEU A 143 0.29 20.72 -1.88
CA LEU A 143 0.19 19.85 -0.72
C LEU A 143 -0.83 20.37 0.33
N GLY A 144 -0.90 21.68 0.53
CA GLY A 144 -1.90 22.32 1.39
C GLY A 144 -3.34 22.06 0.97
N GLU A 145 -3.64 21.99 -0.33
CA GLU A 145 -4.99 21.66 -0.85
C GLU A 145 -5.46 20.25 -0.44
N PHE A 146 -4.51 19.35 -0.17
CA PHE A 146 -4.79 17.97 0.28
C PHE A 146 -4.66 17.80 1.79
N GLY A 147 -4.56 18.89 2.56
CA GLY A 147 -4.43 18.84 4.01
C GLY A 147 -3.07 18.35 4.51
N LEU A 148 -2.06 18.30 3.63
CA LEU A 148 -0.67 18.05 3.99
C LEU A 148 -0.03 19.39 4.33
N ASP A 149 -0.28 19.87 5.54
CA ASP A 149 0.28 21.13 5.99
C ASP A 149 1.80 21.02 6.09
N ILE A 150 2.50 21.87 5.35
CA ILE A 150 3.94 22.04 5.42
C ILE A 150 4.23 23.30 6.22
N SER A 151 3.57 23.48 7.36
CA SER A 151 4.12 24.33 8.40
C SER A 151 5.48 23.75 8.76
N ILE A 152 6.54 24.40 8.29
CA ILE A 152 7.92 24.07 8.65
C ILE A 152 7.96 24.15 10.17
N ASP A 153 7.92 23.02 10.86
CA ASP A 153 8.28 22.99 12.26
C ASP A 153 9.79 23.27 12.27
N THR A 154 10.14 24.52 12.55
CA THR A 154 11.51 25.05 12.46
C THR A 154 12.42 24.51 13.56
N ASP A 155 11.96 23.58 14.40
CA ASP A 155 12.76 22.94 15.44
C ASP A 155 12.69 21.40 15.32
N PRO A 156 13.68 20.76 14.67
CA PRO A 156 13.88 19.34 14.85
C PRO A 156 14.41 19.11 16.27
N ILE A 157 13.65 18.36 17.09
CA ILE A 157 14.13 17.79 18.36
C ILE A 157 15.24 16.77 18.08
#